data_AF-A0A3B7LYS2-F1
#
_entry.id   AF-A0A3B7LYS2-F1
#
_cell.length_a   1.000
_cell.length_b   1.000
_cell.length_c   1.000
_cell.angle_alpha   90.00
_cell.angle_beta   90.00
_cell.angle_gamma   90.00
#
_symmetry.space_group_name_H-M   'P 1'
#
loop_
_entity.id
_entity.type
_entity.pdbx_description
1 polymer ?
#
loop_
_entity_poly.entity_id
_entity_poly.type
_entity_poly.pdbx_seq_one_letter_code
_entity_poly.pdbx_strand_id
1 'polypeptide(L)'
;MKHILNIAVFGLSLSIQDQFKISIKSALPAGVQVYWAGLSEPNIDLFLINEAFYDSHNIQKIIEQQKPVVFKLVRSNESGGQLQGDTLFYPILQTDDLRAALQSLFFDYEPVSRQVSSLEILQGEKGIQGLENVFHEVFLPRNGYIQLFDAYGPIALVDCMTERVWPVQEHNGRSLNMTLNQSYATGQQALDITRNQHAQDLRIWLWQMLMQSSEIRMNDIPLSESFRLEMWPQFEKGLQRRELLKIASCFSLGANLKDVHQALNLSAERVGRFVAVAQLLNMGKSIRAEDAEFRVSAEKNSAEEHHAIRSFFGKLRKKLGL
;
A
#
# COMPACT_ATOMS: atom_id res chain seq x y z
N MET A 1 3.37 34.25 22.55
CA MET A 1 3.10 33.39 21.38
C MET A 1 4.10 32.25 21.38
N LYS A 2 3.65 30.99 21.38
CA LYS A 2 4.56 29.84 21.37
C LYS A 2 5.04 29.60 19.94
N HIS A 3 6.34 29.74 19.71
CA HIS A 3 6.96 29.42 18.42
C HIS A 3 7.43 27.96 18.34
N ILE A 4 7.44 27.27 19.48
CA ILE A 4 7.83 25.86 19.61
C ILE A 4 6.70 25.14 20.37
N LEU A 5 6.28 24.00 19.86
CA LEU A 5 5.29 23.12 20.49
C LEU A 5 5.92 21.75 20.75
N ASN A 6 5.99 21.36 22.02
CA ASN A 6 6.49 20.04 22.43
C ASN A 6 5.34 19.04 22.44
N ILE A 7 5.38 18.06 21.54
CA ILE A 7 4.30 17.09 21.37
C ILE A 7 4.79 15.69 21.69
N ALA A 8 4.10 15.00 22.59
CA ALA A 8 4.32 13.58 22.85
C ALA A 8 3.20 12.75 22.21
N VAL A 9 3.54 11.57 21.69
CA VAL A 9 2.57 10.62 21.13
C VAL A 9 2.78 9.24 21.76
N PHE A 10 1.72 8.64 22.29
CA PHE A 10 1.80 7.35 22.97
C PHE A 10 0.68 6.38 22.58
N GLY A 11 1.00 5.09 22.56
CA GLY A 11 0.04 4.02 22.32
C GLY A 11 -0.38 3.82 20.86
N LEU A 12 0.38 4.38 19.91
CA LEU A 12 0.20 4.21 18.46
C LEU A 12 1.39 3.50 17.82
N SER A 13 1.17 2.79 16.71
CA SER A 13 2.26 2.25 15.88
C SER A 13 3.10 3.38 15.27
N LEU A 14 4.37 3.11 14.96
CA LEU A 14 5.28 4.10 14.35
C LEU A 14 4.69 4.71 13.06
N SER A 15 4.02 3.90 12.24
CA SER A 15 3.38 4.35 11.00
C SER A 15 2.21 5.32 11.24
N ILE A 16 1.37 5.08 12.25
CA ILE A 16 0.28 5.97 12.62
C ILE A 16 0.85 7.23 13.27
N GLN A 17 1.88 7.09 14.12
CA GLN A 17 2.58 8.25 14.68
C GLN A 17 3.09 9.16 13.56
N ASP A 18 3.77 8.63 12.55
CA ASP A 18 4.30 9.45 11.46
C ASP A 18 3.19 10.14 10.64
N GLN A 19 2.04 9.49 10.44
CA GLN A 19 0.86 10.14 9.87
C GLN A 19 0.36 11.30 10.75
N PHE A 20 0.23 11.09 12.06
CA PHE A 20 -0.13 12.15 12.99
C PHE A 20 0.88 13.29 12.97
N LYS A 21 2.17 12.98 12.89
CA LYS A 21 3.23 13.99 12.80
C LYS A 21 3.08 14.85 11.56
N ILE A 22 2.74 14.24 10.43
CA ILE A 22 2.49 14.94 9.17
C ILE A 22 1.22 15.79 9.28
N SER A 23 0.10 15.21 9.72
CA SER A 23 -1.19 15.90 9.81
C SER A 23 -1.17 17.07 10.81
N ILE A 24 -0.43 16.95 11.91
CA ILE A 24 -0.25 18.05 12.86
C ILE A 24 0.63 19.13 12.27
N LYS A 25 1.72 18.77 11.58
CA LYS A 25 2.56 19.76 10.90
C LYS A 25 1.79 20.53 9.83
N SER A 26 0.89 19.89 9.09
CA SER A 26 0.06 20.55 8.07
C SER A 26 -1.08 21.39 8.68
N ALA A 27 -1.59 21.00 9.86
CA ALA A 27 -2.59 21.78 10.58
C ALA A 27 -2.00 23.04 11.26
N LEU A 28 -0.69 23.06 11.49
CA LEU A 28 -0.02 24.16 12.16
C LEU A 28 0.36 25.30 11.20
N PRO A 29 0.52 26.54 11.72
CA PRO A 29 0.87 27.71 10.93
C PRO A 29 2.31 27.68 10.46
N ALA A 30 2.58 28.33 9.32
CA ALA A 30 3.94 28.54 8.84
C ALA A 30 4.77 29.30 9.89
N GLY A 31 5.89 28.70 10.31
CA GLY A 31 6.81 29.29 11.30
C GLY A 31 6.74 28.71 12.71
N VAL A 32 5.78 27.83 13.01
CA VAL A 32 5.75 27.07 14.27
C VAL A 32 6.63 25.82 14.14
N GLN A 33 7.57 25.65 15.08
CA GLN A 33 8.41 24.46 15.17
C GLN A 33 7.75 23.41 16.06
N VAL A 34 7.72 22.16 15.60
CA VAL A 34 7.23 21.02 16.38
C VAL A 34 8.41 20.19 16.84
N TYR A 35 8.51 19.99 18.15
CA TYR A 35 9.47 19.10 18.76
C TYR A 35 8.73 17.85 19.27
N TRP A 36 9.14 16.68 18.78
CA TRP A 36 8.54 15.40 19.17
C TRP A 36 9.24 14.89 20.41
N ALA A 37 8.62 15.08 21.56
CA ALA A 37 9.18 14.75 22.86
C ALA A 37 8.90 13.29 23.25
N GLY A 38 9.87 12.65 23.87
CA GLY A 38 9.64 11.40 24.61
C GLY A 38 8.86 11.64 25.90
N LEU A 39 8.20 10.59 26.42
CA LEU A 39 7.42 10.68 27.67
C LEU A 39 8.24 11.04 28.92
N SER A 40 9.55 10.85 28.86
CA SER A 40 10.50 11.19 29.92
C SER A 40 10.97 12.64 29.86
N GLU A 41 10.68 13.36 28.78
CA GLU A 41 11.10 14.75 28.62
C GLU A 41 10.14 15.70 29.34
N PRO A 42 10.67 16.75 30.00
CA PRO A 42 9.84 17.73 30.69
C PRO A 42 9.21 18.73 29.70
N ASN A 43 8.10 19.35 30.11
CA ASN A 43 7.40 20.42 29.37
C ASN A 43 6.70 19.94 28.08
N ILE A 44 6.00 18.81 28.14
CA ILE A 44 5.07 18.39 27.09
C ILE A 44 3.90 19.39 27.04
N ASP A 45 3.66 19.98 25.87
CA ASP A 45 2.59 20.96 25.65
C ASP A 45 1.30 20.27 25.21
N LEU A 46 1.43 19.31 24.29
CA LEU A 46 0.34 18.51 23.77
C LEU A 46 0.71 17.04 23.89
N PHE A 47 -0.18 16.25 24.49
CA PHE A 47 -0.03 14.83 24.65
C PHE A 47 -1.14 14.08 23.90
N LEU A 48 -0.76 13.37 22.84
CA LEU A 48 -1.65 12.51 22.08
C LEU A 48 -1.52 11.09 22.59
N ILE A 49 -2.62 10.51 23.05
CA ILE A 49 -2.60 9.19 23.66
C ILE A 49 -3.74 8.33 23.17
N ASN A 50 -3.44 7.11 22.73
CA ASN A 50 -4.48 6.13 22.46
C ASN A 50 -5.33 5.87 23.71
N GLU A 51 -6.64 6.01 23.57
CA GLU A 51 -7.63 5.93 24.65
C GLU A 51 -7.44 4.69 25.53
N ALA A 52 -7.06 3.55 24.92
CA ALA A 52 -6.82 2.30 25.64
C ALA A 52 -5.75 2.39 26.74
N PHE A 53 -4.86 3.38 26.70
CA PHE A 53 -3.79 3.58 27.69
C PHE A 53 -4.03 4.78 28.61
N TYR A 54 -5.09 5.54 28.38
CA TYR A 54 -5.37 6.78 29.11
C TYR A 54 -5.46 6.54 30.62
N ASP A 55 -6.21 5.52 31.06
CA ASP A 55 -6.42 5.21 32.48
C ASP A 55 -5.23 4.52 33.17
N SER A 56 -4.12 4.28 32.45
CA SER A 56 -2.99 3.59 33.05
C SER A 56 -2.27 4.47 34.09
N HIS A 57 -1.91 3.87 35.22
CA HIS A 57 -1.34 4.59 36.38
C HIS A 57 -0.11 5.45 36.02
N ASN A 58 0.77 4.92 35.16
CA ASN A 58 1.98 5.63 34.74
C ASN A 58 1.66 6.86 33.85
N ILE A 59 0.64 6.76 33.02
CA ILE A 59 0.20 7.85 32.15
C ILE A 59 -0.49 8.94 32.95
N GLN A 60 -1.40 8.56 33.85
CA GLN A 60 -2.07 9.51 34.75
C GLN A 60 -1.06 10.30 35.58
N LYS A 61 -0.01 9.63 36.09
CA LYS A 61 1.10 10.29 36.78
C LYS A 61 1.82 11.33 35.91
N ILE A 62 2.06 11.05 34.63
CA ILE A 62 2.69 12.00 33.69
C ILE A 62 1.77 13.21 33.46
N ILE A 63 0.46 12.96 33.26
CA ILE A 63 -0.54 14.01 33.04
C ILE A 63 -0.64 14.91 34.28
N GLU A 64 -0.68 14.35 35.49
CA GLU A 64 -0.74 15.10 36.75
C GLU A 64 0.52 15.95 37.00
N GLN A 65 1.69 15.40 36.65
CA GLN A 65 2.98 16.07 36.88
C GLN A 65 3.26 17.20 35.89
N GLN A 66 3.04 16.96 34.59
CA GLN A 66 3.38 17.91 33.54
C GLN A 66 2.22 18.81 33.13
N LYS A 67 0.97 18.39 33.40
CA LYS A 67 -0.28 19.07 33.01
C LYS A 67 -0.33 19.49 31.53
N PRO A 68 -0.04 18.57 30.58
CA PRO A 68 -0.16 18.87 29.15
C PRO A 68 -1.63 19.01 28.75
N VAL A 69 -1.89 19.64 27.60
CA VAL A 69 -3.17 19.46 26.90
C VAL A 69 -3.22 18.02 26.38
N VAL A 70 -4.30 17.29 26.64
CA VAL A 70 -4.40 15.87 26.26
C VAL A 70 -5.45 15.68 25.18
N PHE A 71 -5.09 14.99 24.10
CA PHE A 71 -6.06 14.42 23.16
C PHE A 71 -6.04 12.89 23.21
N LYS A 72 -7.20 12.31 23.54
CA LYS A 72 -7.47 10.88 23.45
C LYS A 72 -7.65 10.51 21.98
N LEU A 73 -6.89 9.52 21.52
CA LEU A 73 -6.93 9.04 20.15
C LEU A 73 -7.82 7.83 20.07
N VAL A 74 -8.89 7.95 19.30
CA VAL A 74 -9.87 6.88 19.09
C VAL A 74 -9.96 6.57 17.61
N ARG A 75 -9.92 5.28 17.25
CA ARG A 75 -10.07 4.89 15.86
C ARG A 75 -11.55 5.00 15.48
N SER A 76 -11.88 5.83 14.50
CA SER A 76 -13.23 5.90 13.92
C SER A 76 -13.15 6.16 12.43
N ASN A 77 -13.79 5.29 11.66
CA ASN A 77 -13.85 5.41 10.21
C ASN A 77 -14.94 6.40 9.75
N GLU A 78 -15.97 6.63 10.57
CA GLU A 78 -17.07 7.56 10.27
C GLU A 78 -16.75 9.00 10.67
N SER A 79 -15.93 9.17 11.71
CA SER A 79 -15.56 10.46 12.30
C SER A 79 -14.08 10.80 12.11
N GLY A 80 -13.36 10.10 11.24
CA GLY A 80 -11.90 10.26 11.07
C GLY A 80 -11.49 11.70 10.76
N GLY A 81 -10.66 12.30 11.61
CA GLY A 81 -10.23 13.70 11.54
C GLY A 81 -11.08 14.67 12.35
N GLN A 82 -12.24 14.25 12.87
CA GLN A 82 -13.06 15.07 13.76
C GLN A 82 -12.46 15.12 15.16
N LEU A 83 -12.59 16.28 15.79
CA LEU A 83 -12.29 16.47 17.21
C LEU A 83 -13.59 16.68 17.98
N GLN A 84 -13.89 15.78 18.91
CA GLN A 84 -15.04 15.90 19.81
C GLN A 84 -14.54 16.01 21.26
N GLY A 85 -14.60 17.21 21.82
CA GLY A 85 -14.05 17.48 23.14
C GLY A 85 -12.54 17.27 23.19
N ASP A 86 -12.09 16.32 24.00
CA ASP A 86 -10.69 15.90 24.11
C ASP A 86 -10.37 14.65 23.27
N THR A 87 -11.30 14.17 22.44
CA THR A 87 -11.13 12.97 21.62
C THR A 87 -10.89 13.33 20.17
N LEU A 88 -9.74 12.93 19.64
CA LEU A 88 -9.35 13.07 18.24
C LEU A 88 -9.49 11.71 17.54
N PHE A 89 -10.39 11.66 16.57
CA PHE A 89 -10.66 10.45 15.81
C PHE A 89 -9.66 10.28 14.67
N TYR A 90 -9.15 9.07 14.48
CA TYR A 90 -8.21 8.73 13.40
C TYR A 90 -8.69 7.57 12.52
N PRO A 91 -8.30 7.52 11.23
CA PRO A 91 -7.29 8.34 10.53
C PRO A 91 -7.71 9.81 10.33
N ILE A 92 -6.75 10.75 10.35
CA ILE A 92 -7.03 12.18 10.13
C ILE A 92 -7.21 12.40 8.63
N LEU A 93 -8.47 12.35 8.18
CA LEU A 93 -8.85 12.54 6.76
C LEU A 93 -9.03 14.03 6.41
N GLN A 94 -9.47 14.82 7.39
CA GLN A 94 -9.62 16.27 7.30
C GLN A 94 -8.91 16.94 8.48
N THR A 95 -8.19 18.03 8.24
CA THR A 95 -7.40 18.74 9.27
C THR A 95 -8.09 20.00 9.79
N ASP A 96 -9.27 20.34 9.29
CA ASP A 96 -9.92 21.63 9.61
C ASP A 96 -10.28 21.74 11.09
N ASP A 97 -10.89 20.69 11.67
CA ASP A 97 -11.22 20.63 13.10
C ASP A 97 -9.97 20.62 13.97
N LEU A 98 -8.96 19.82 13.60
CA LEU A 98 -7.67 19.76 14.29
C LEU A 98 -6.97 21.12 14.27
N ARG A 99 -6.99 21.80 13.12
CA ARG A 99 -6.41 23.13 12.95
C ARG A 99 -7.12 24.16 13.80
N ALA A 100 -8.45 24.20 13.77
CA ALA A 100 -9.25 25.11 14.58
C ALA A 100 -8.97 24.91 16.08
N ALA A 101 -8.88 23.65 16.53
CA ALA A 101 -8.59 23.32 17.91
C ALA A 101 -7.17 23.73 18.32
N LEU A 102 -6.14 23.35 17.55
CA LEU A 102 -4.75 23.72 17.83
C LEU A 102 -4.58 25.26 17.81
N GLN A 103 -5.29 25.96 16.93
CA GLN A 103 -5.34 27.42 16.90
C GLN A 103 -5.93 27.96 18.20
N SER A 104 -7.13 27.54 18.61
CA SER A 104 -7.77 28.02 19.85
C SER A 104 -6.98 27.71 21.13
N LEU A 105 -6.18 26.65 21.13
CA LEU A 105 -5.45 26.19 22.32
C LEU A 105 -4.09 26.87 22.47
N PHE A 106 -3.42 27.19 21.37
CA PHE A 106 -2.01 27.60 21.40
C PHE A 106 -1.71 28.93 20.67
N PHE A 107 -2.63 29.49 19.88
CA PHE A 107 -2.35 30.62 18.98
C PHE A 107 -3.48 31.68 18.89
N ASP A 108 -3.15 32.95 19.15
CA ASP A 108 -4.06 34.09 19.05
C ASP A 108 -3.89 34.87 17.72
N TYR A 109 -4.49 34.42 16.61
CA TYR A 109 -4.69 35.29 15.43
C TYR A 109 -5.95 34.91 14.66
N GLU A 110 -6.58 35.88 14.00
CA GLU A 110 -7.78 35.67 13.17
C GLU A 110 -7.51 34.72 11.99
N PRO A 111 -8.50 33.88 11.61
CA PRO A 111 -8.32 32.91 10.54
C PRO A 111 -8.09 33.64 9.22
N VAL A 112 -6.86 33.59 8.70
CA VAL A 112 -6.61 33.93 7.30
C VAL A 112 -7.34 32.91 6.45
N SER A 113 -8.48 33.32 5.91
CA SER A 113 -9.18 32.66 4.81
C SER A 113 -8.22 32.56 3.63
N ARG A 114 -7.45 31.46 3.58
CA ARG A 114 -6.94 30.96 2.32
C ARG A 114 -8.10 30.21 1.70
N GLN A 115 -8.67 30.78 0.65
CA GLN A 115 -9.37 29.99 -0.35
C GLN A 115 -8.36 28.95 -0.84
N VAL A 116 -8.44 27.74 -0.31
CA VAL A 116 -7.72 26.59 -0.83
C VAL A 116 -8.42 26.27 -2.14
N SER A 117 -7.90 26.82 -3.23
CA SER A 117 -8.15 26.29 -4.57
C SER A 117 -7.86 24.79 -4.53
N SER A 118 -8.86 24.01 -4.92
CA SER A 118 -8.99 22.57 -4.77
C SER A 118 -7.99 21.72 -5.58
N LEU A 119 -6.74 22.18 -5.73
CA LEU A 119 -5.73 21.57 -6.59
C LEU A 119 -4.32 21.45 -5.96
N GLU A 120 -4.15 21.71 -4.66
CA GLU A 120 -2.84 21.58 -3.99
C GLU A 120 -2.84 20.58 -2.80
N ILE A 121 -3.86 19.72 -2.71
CA ILE A 121 -3.77 18.50 -1.89
C ILE A 121 -3.32 17.39 -2.85
N LEU A 122 -2.24 16.68 -2.51
CA LEU A 122 -1.56 15.59 -3.25
C LEU A 122 -0.24 15.94 -3.99
N GLN A 123 0.60 16.80 -3.43
CA GLN A 123 2.06 16.66 -3.62
C GLN A 123 2.79 16.63 -2.26
N GLY A 124 2.34 15.72 -1.40
CA GLY A 124 3.20 15.09 -0.41
C GLY A 124 3.62 13.75 -1.00
N GLU A 125 4.89 13.63 -1.36
CA GLU A 125 5.49 12.45 -1.98
C GLU A 125 5.29 11.18 -1.12
N LYS A 126 4.26 10.40 -1.42
CA LYS A 126 4.46 8.96 -1.57
C LYS A 126 4.43 8.68 -3.07
N GLY A 127 5.61 8.74 -3.69
CA GLY A 127 5.80 8.11 -4.99
C GLY A 127 5.52 6.61 -4.92
N ILE A 128 5.66 5.92 -6.06
CA ILE A 128 5.49 4.46 -6.23
C ILE A 128 6.23 3.64 -5.15
N GLN A 129 7.29 4.19 -4.55
CA GLN A 129 8.03 3.67 -3.38
C GLN A 129 7.15 3.32 -2.17
N GLY A 130 6.04 4.02 -1.94
CA GLY A 130 5.13 3.73 -0.83
C GLY A 130 4.45 2.36 -0.96
N LEU A 131 4.16 1.95 -2.19
CA LEU A 131 3.53 0.66 -2.50
C LEU A 131 4.56 -0.46 -2.47
N GLU A 132 5.73 -0.25 -3.08
CA GLU A 132 6.85 -1.20 -3.08
C GLU A 132 7.23 -1.61 -1.66
N ASN A 133 7.26 -0.67 -0.71
CA ASN A 133 7.51 -0.98 0.70
C ASN A 133 6.43 -1.87 1.32
N VAL A 134 5.15 -1.66 1.00
CA VAL A 134 4.06 -2.52 1.51
C VAL A 134 4.24 -3.95 1.02
N PHE A 135 4.49 -4.13 -0.29
CA PHE A 135 4.71 -5.45 -0.87
C PHE A 135 6.00 -6.09 -0.36
N HIS A 136 7.06 -5.31 -0.17
CA HIS A 136 8.30 -5.78 0.44
C HIS A 136 8.05 -6.37 1.82
N GLU A 137 7.37 -5.63 2.71
CA GLU A 137 7.08 -6.08 4.07
C GLU A 137 6.19 -7.33 4.12
N VAL A 138 5.25 -7.46 3.19
CA VAL A 138 4.34 -8.61 3.06
C VAL A 138 5.07 -9.90 2.68
N PHE A 139 6.18 -9.81 1.94
CA PHE A 139 6.98 -10.97 1.54
C PHE A 139 8.19 -11.23 2.46
N LEU A 140 8.26 -10.57 3.62
CA LEU A 140 9.32 -10.78 4.61
C LEU A 140 8.85 -11.74 5.71
N PRO A 141 9.37 -12.99 5.77
CA PRO A 141 8.87 -14.00 6.71
C PRO A 141 8.93 -13.54 8.18
N ARG A 142 9.98 -12.81 8.55
CA ARG A 142 10.20 -12.29 9.92
C ARG A 142 9.04 -11.47 10.48
N ASN A 143 8.15 -10.95 9.63
CA ASN A 143 7.05 -10.09 10.05
C ASN A 143 5.84 -10.83 10.61
N GLY A 144 5.77 -12.16 10.49
CA GLY A 144 4.64 -12.93 10.99
C GLY A 144 3.32 -12.47 10.37
N TYR A 145 2.37 -12.02 11.18
CA TYR A 145 1.06 -11.56 10.69
C TYR A 145 1.01 -10.05 10.43
N ILE A 146 0.68 -9.68 9.20
CA ILE A 146 0.47 -8.29 8.76
C ILE A 146 -1.01 -8.11 8.39
N GLN A 147 -1.60 -7.00 8.81
CA GLN A 147 -2.87 -6.52 8.30
C GLN A 147 -2.63 -5.53 7.15
N LEU A 148 -3.21 -5.83 5.99
CA LEU A 148 -3.35 -4.90 4.88
C LEU A 148 -4.61 -4.07 5.06
N PHE A 149 -4.52 -2.77 4.79
CA PHE A 149 -5.64 -1.84 4.85
C PHE A 149 -5.43 -0.68 3.89
N ASP A 150 -6.51 -0.01 3.52
CA ASP A 150 -6.48 1.25 2.79
C ASP A 150 -7.24 2.34 3.57
N ALA A 151 -7.49 3.49 2.93
CA ALA A 151 -8.24 4.60 3.53
C ALA A 151 -9.68 4.22 3.91
N TYR A 152 -10.24 3.14 3.36
CA TYR A 152 -11.60 2.68 3.61
C TYR A 152 -11.68 1.56 4.67
N GLY A 153 -10.54 1.01 5.09
CA GLY A 153 -10.47 0.05 6.20
C GLY A 153 -9.61 -1.18 5.91
N PRO A 154 -9.75 -2.23 6.74
CA PRO A 154 -8.97 -3.44 6.61
C PRO A 154 -9.36 -4.23 5.36
N ILE A 155 -8.35 -4.68 4.62
CA ILE A 155 -8.50 -5.42 3.37
C ILE A 155 -8.27 -6.90 3.62
N ALA A 156 -7.18 -7.24 4.31
CA ALA A 156 -6.80 -8.63 4.53
C ALA A 156 -5.84 -8.79 5.71
N LEU A 157 -5.81 -10.00 6.26
CA LEU A 157 -4.71 -10.46 7.11
C LEU A 157 -3.77 -11.33 6.28
N VAL A 158 -2.47 -11.13 6.39
CA VAL A 158 -1.42 -11.87 5.71
C VAL A 158 -0.55 -12.57 6.73
N ASP A 159 -0.31 -13.86 6.54
CA ASP A 159 0.79 -14.59 7.18
C ASP A 159 2.00 -14.56 6.25
N CYS A 160 3.01 -13.77 6.60
CA CYS A 160 4.22 -13.58 5.82
C CYS A 160 5.14 -14.82 5.87
N MET A 161 5.00 -15.69 6.87
CA MET A 161 5.80 -16.90 7.01
C MET A 161 5.32 -18.00 6.05
N THR A 162 4.00 -18.16 5.93
CA THR A 162 3.39 -19.19 5.08
C THR A 162 2.84 -18.67 3.75
N GLU A 163 2.97 -17.37 3.53
CA GLU A 163 2.45 -16.65 2.35
C GLU A 163 0.97 -16.95 2.10
N ARG A 164 0.19 -16.90 3.19
CA ARG A 164 -1.26 -17.06 3.17
C ARG A 164 -1.95 -15.74 3.44
N VAL A 165 -3.14 -15.58 2.90
CA VAL A 165 -3.96 -14.39 3.11
C VAL A 165 -5.39 -14.76 3.47
N TRP A 166 -5.99 -13.99 4.38
CA TRP A 166 -7.40 -14.04 4.76
C TRP A 166 -8.02 -12.68 4.39
N PRO A 167 -8.67 -12.58 3.21
CA PRO A 167 -9.35 -11.35 2.81
C PRO A 167 -10.56 -11.07 3.70
N VAL A 168 -10.74 -9.81 4.08
CA VAL A 168 -11.93 -9.37 4.83
C VAL A 168 -13.14 -9.43 3.89
N GLN A 169 -14.20 -10.12 4.32
CA GLN A 169 -15.38 -10.37 3.47
C GLN A 169 -16.06 -9.08 2.98
N GLU A 170 -16.03 -8.01 3.77
CA GLU A 170 -16.58 -6.70 3.44
C GLU A 170 -15.83 -5.98 2.31
N HIS A 171 -14.61 -6.43 1.99
CA HIS A 171 -13.81 -5.92 0.88
C HIS A 171 -14.03 -6.70 -0.43
N ASN A 172 -14.90 -7.72 -0.45
CA ASN A 172 -15.16 -8.51 -1.66
C ASN A 172 -15.67 -7.62 -2.81
N GLY A 173 -14.81 -7.37 -3.80
CA GLY A 173 -15.13 -6.64 -5.03
C GLY A 173 -14.46 -5.27 -5.18
N ARG A 174 -13.75 -4.75 -4.18
CA ARG A 174 -12.96 -3.51 -4.31
C ARG A 174 -11.55 -3.82 -4.73
N SER A 175 -11.02 -3.09 -5.71
CA SER A 175 -9.62 -3.16 -6.13
C SER A 175 -8.70 -2.42 -5.13
N LEU A 176 -7.41 -2.73 -5.13
CA LEU A 176 -6.43 -1.97 -4.37
C LEU A 176 -6.28 -0.56 -4.97
N ASN A 177 -5.90 0.40 -4.13
CA ASN A 177 -5.72 1.80 -4.52
C ASN A 177 -4.42 2.38 -3.93
N MET A 178 -4.15 3.65 -4.24
CA MET A 178 -2.90 4.32 -3.85
C MET A 178 -2.77 4.58 -2.34
N THR A 179 -3.82 4.35 -1.56
CA THR A 179 -3.79 4.51 -0.09
C THR A 179 -3.45 3.21 0.65
N LEU A 180 -3.16 2.13 -0.09
CA LEU A 180 -2.77 0.83 0.46
C LEU A 180 -1.60 0.98 1.45
N ASN A 181 -1.74 0.36 2.61
CA ASN A 181 -0.76 0.36 3.67
C ASN A 181 -0.82 -0.95 4.48
N GLN A 182 0.13 -1.10 5.39
CA GLN A 182 0.25 -2.29 6.22
C GLN A 182 0.56 -1.95 7.68
N SER A 183 0.15 -2.83 8.60
CA SER A 183 0.57 -2.82 10.00
C SER A 183 0.62 -4.23 10.55
N TYR A 184 1.45 -4.48 11.57
CA TYR A 184 1.41 -5.75 12.30
C TYR A 184 0.03 -6.02 12.91
N ALA A 185 -0.46 -7.24 12.74
CA ALA A 185 -1.68 -7.70 13.39
C ALA A 185 -1.38 -8.16 14.82
N THR A 186 -2.32 -7.93 15.75
CA THR A 186 -2.18 -8.49 17.09
C THR A 186 -2.43 -10.01 17.06
N GLY A 187 -1.83 -10.74 18.00
CA GLY A 187 -2.01 -12.19 18.10
C GLY A 187 -3.50 -12.61 18.21
N GLN A 188 -4.30 -11.83 18.94
CA GLN A 188 -5.74 -12.08 19.07
C GLN A 188 -6.48 -11.88 17.74
N GLN A 189 -6.21 -10.79 17.02
CA GLN A 189 -6.81 -10.54 15.71
C GLN A 189 -6.46 -11.65 14.71
N ALA A 190 -5.20 -12.09 14.70
CA ALA A 190 -4.76 -13.17 13.84
C ALA A 190 -5.48 -14.49 14.17
N LEU A 191 -5.61 -14.82 15.46
CA LEU A 191 -6.34 -16.01 15.91
C LEU A 191 -7.82 -15.98 15.53
N ASP A 192 -8.48 -14.84 15.70
CA ASP A 192 -9.91 -14.70 15.41
C ASP A 192 -10.21 -14.82 13.91
N ILE A 193 -9.36 -14.24 13.06
CA ILE A 193 -9.52 -14.33 11.59
C ILE A 193 -9.18 -15.74 11.09
N THR A 194 -8.04 -16.30 11.51
CA THR A 194 -7.54 -17.58 11.01
C THR A 194 -8.41 -18.78 11.39
N ARG A 195 -9.17 -18.69 12.50
CA ARG A 195 -10.14 -19.72 12.91
C ARG A 195 -11.44 -19.71 12.12
N ASN A 196 -11.88 -18.54 11.67
CA ASN A 196 -13.23 -18.33 11.13
C ASN A 196 -13.26 -18.21 9.60
N GLN A 197 -12.11 -18.05 8.95
CA GLN A 197 -12.01 -17.80 7.52
C GLN A 197 -11.03 -18.75 6.83
N HIS A 198 -11.28 -19.04 5.57
CA HIS A 198 -10.39 -19.84 4.73
C HIS A 198 -9.22 -19.00 4.21
N ALA A 199 -8.01 -19.53 4.38
CA ALA A 199 -6.82 -18.97 3.79
C ALA A 199 -6.82 -19.14 2.26
N GLN A 200 -6.31 -18.12 1.57
CA GLN A 200 -5.96 -18.16 0.16
C GLN A 200 -4.44 -18.05 0.01
N ASP A 201 -3.92 -18.39 -1.17
CA ASP A 201 -2.52 -18.12 -1.53
C ASP A 201 -2.32 -16.62 -1.74
N LEU A 202 -1.32 -16.04 -1.06
CA LEU A 202 -1.07 -14.61 -1.05
C LEU A 202 -0.73 -14.07 -2.44
N ARG A 203 0.14 -14.75 -3.21
CA ARG A 203 0.57 -14.26 -4.52
C ARG A 203 -0.55 -14.34 -5.54
N ILE A 204 -1.35 -15.41 -5.51
CA ILE A 204 -2.52 -15.57 -6.37
C ILE A 204 -3.53 -14.46 -6.09
N TRP A 205 -3.84 -14.22 -4.81
CA TRP A 205 -4.79 -13.19 -4.42
C TRP A 205 -4.29 -11.78 -4.78
N LEU A 206 -3.04 -11.43 -4.46
CA LEU A 206 -2.46 -10.13 -4.81
C LEU A 206 -2.37 -9.93 -6.32
N TRP A 207 -2.08 -10.97 -7.10
CA TRP A 207 -2.11 -10.90 -8.55
C TRP A 207 -3.49 -10.48 -9.06
N GLN A 208 -4.56 -11.15 -8.61
CA GLN A 208 -5.93 -10.81 -8.99
C GLN A 208 -6.25 -9.37 -8.65
N MET A 209 -5.93 -8.97 -7.41
CA MET A 209 -6.18 -7.63 -6.90
C MET A 209 -5.49 -6.55 -7.74
N LEU A 210 -4.18 -6.70 -8.00
CA LEU A 210 -3.39 -5.73 -8.75
C LEU A 210 -3.82 -5.65 -10.22
N MET A 211 -4.15 -6.78 -10.85
CA MET A 211 -4.59 -6.78 -12.24
C MET A 211 -5.93 -6.06 -12.44
N GLN A 212 -6.79 -6.00 -11.41
CA GLN A 212 -8.06 -5.27 -11.44
C GLN A 212 -7.94 -3.79 -11.01
N SER A 213 -6.81 -3.40 -10.41
CA SER A 213 -6.61 -2.07 -9.81
C SER A 213 -6.21 -1.01 -10.83
N SER A 214 -7.18 -0.27 -11.36
CA SER A 214 -6.91 0.82 -12.33
C SER A 214 -6.22 2.05 -11.69
N GLU A 215 -6.42 2.26 -10.39
CA GLU A 215 -5.86 3.40 -9.65
C GLU A 215 -4.38 3.23 -9.29
N ILE A 216 -3.89 1.99 -9.26
CA ILE A 216 -2.48 1.70 -9.01
C ILE A 216 -1.69 1.91 -10.29
N ARG A 217 -0.91 3.00 -10.28
CA ARG A 217 0.09 3.28 -11.31
C ARG A 217 1.33 2.43 -11.03
N MET A 218 1.66 1.58 -12.00
CA MET A 218 2.89 0.80 -11.99
C MET A 218 4.01 1.57 -12.69
N ASN A 219 5.26 1.25 -12.36
CA ASN A 219 6.40 1.77 -13.10
C ASN A 219 6.31 1.33 -14.57
N ASP A 220 6.57 2.27 -15.49
CA ASP A 220 6.68 1.94 -16.91
C ASP A 220 7.95 1.13 -17.15
N ILE A 221 7.79 -0.07 -17.72
CA ILE A 221 8.92 -0.94 -18.05
C ILE A 221 9.31 -0.72 -19.51
N PRO A 222 10.56 -0.29 -19.79
CA PRO A 222 11.03 -0.09 -21.15
C PRO A 222 10.91 -1.37 -21.98
N LEU A 223 10.45 -1.24 -23.24
CA LEU A 223 10.34 -2.39 -24.15
C LEU A 223 11.69 -3.06 -24.43
N SER A 224 12.81 -2.38 -24.19
CA SER A 224 14.15 -2.94 -24.33
C SER A 224 14.52 -3.94 -23.22
N GLU A 225 13.78 -3.97 -22.11
CA GLU A 225 14.04 -4.91 -21.03
C GLU A 225 13.66 -6.36 -21.41
N SER A 226 14.36 -7.30 -20.78
CA SER A 226 14.07 -8.72 -20.88
C SER A 226 13.70 -9.27 -19.51
N PHE A 227 12.68 -10.11 -19.46
CA PHE A 227 12.12 -10.64 -18.23
C PHE A 227 11.93 -12.16 -18.34
N ARG A 228 12.15 -12.86 -17.23
CA ARG A 228 11.82 -14.29 -17.07
C ARG A 228 10.82 -14.47 -15.94
N LEU A 229 9.70 -15.11 -16.28
CA LEU A 229 8.71 -15.55 -15.31
C LEU A 229 9.18 -16.86 -14.68
N GLU A 230 9.32 -16.88 -13.35
CA GLU A 230 9.76 -18.07 -12.59
C GLU A 230 8.58 -18.78 -11.92
N MET A 231 7.54 -18.04 -11.58
CA MET A 231 6.31 -18.53 -10.98
C MET A 231 5.11 -18.12 -11.82
N TRP A 232 4.27 -19.09 -12.19
CA TRP A 232 3.07 -18.81 -12.98
C TRP A 232 1.96 -18.23 -12.11
N PRO A 233 1.41 -17.06 -12.46
CA PRO A 233 0.19 -16.58 -11.83
C PRO A 233 -0.99 -17.49 -12.18
N GLN A 234 -1.93 -17.59 -11.25
CA GLN A 234 -3.20 -18.25 -11.52
C GLN A 234 -4.17 -17.23 -12.12
N PHE A 235 -4.52 -17.42 -13.39
CA PHE A 235 -5.48 -16.56 -14.06
C PHE A 235 -6.91 -17.01 -13.76
N GLU A 236 -7.84 -16.07 -13.61
CA GLU A 236 -9.26 -16.38 -13.48
C GLU A 236 -9.87 -16.87 -14.80
N LYS A 237 -11.09 -17.39 -14.76
CA LYS A 237 -11.87 -17.65 -15.97
C LYS A 237 -12.42 -16.33 -16.48
N GLY A 238 -12.17 -15.99 -17.74
CA GLY A 238 -12.63 -14.74 -18.32
C GLY A 238 -12.00 -14.42 -19.66
N LEU A 239 -12.43 -13.31 -20.26
CA LEU A 239 -12.01 -12.88 -21.60
C LEU A 239 -10.50 -12.67 -21.71
N GLN A 240 -9.87 -12.19 -20.63
CA GLN A 240 -8.44 -11.88 -20.61
C GLN A 240 -7.54 -13.09 -20.33
N ARG A 241 -8.11 -14.21 -19.83
CA ARG A 241 -7.34 -15.40 -19.42
C ARG A 241 -6.43 -15.90 -20.55
N ARG A 242 -6.97 -15.97 -21.77
CA ARG A 242 -6.23 -16.47 -22.94
C ARG A 242 -5.04 -15.57 -23.28
N GLU A 243 -5.20 -14.26 -23.13
CA GLU A 243 -4.14 -13.28 -23.38
C GLU A 243 -3.04 -13.41 -22.32
N LEU A 244 -3.41 -13.42 -21.04
CA LEU A 244 -2.47 -13.56 -19.92
C LEU A 244 -1.68 -14.87 -19.98
N LEU A 245 -2.33 -15.98 -20.34
CA LEU A 245 -1.65 -17.25 -20.57
C LEU A 245 -0.59 -17.14 -21.67
N LYS A 246 -0.90 -16.45 -22.77
CA LYS A 246 0.07 -16.27 -23.87
C LYS A 246 1.27 -15.43 -23.43
N ILE A 247 1.02 -14.34 -22.70
CA ILE A 247 2.08 -13.49 -22.15
C ILE A 247 2.98 -14.30 -21.20
N ALA A 248 2.38 -15.00 -20.23
CA ALA A 248 3.10 -15.83 -19.27
C ALA A 248 3.94 -16.91 -19.96
N SER A 249 3.43 -17.50 -21.04
CA SER A 249 4.14 -18.49 -21.83
C SER A 249 5.42 -17.92 -22.45
N CYS A 250 5.34 -16.75 -23.08
CA CYS A 250 6.51 -16.09 -23.66
C CYS A 250 7.57 -15.80 -22.58
N PHE A 251 7.16 -15.21 -21.45
CA PHE A 251 8.10 -14.88 -20.37
C PHE A 251 8.62 -16.10 -19.60
N SER A 252 7.92 -17.24 -19.60
CA SER A 252 8.43 -18.47 -18.98
C SER A 252 9.72 -19.00 -19.63
N LEU A 253 9.96 -18.64 -20.90
CA LEU A 253 11.21 -18.93 -21.62
C LEU A 253 12.27 -17.82 -21.48
N GLY A 254 11.92 -16.72 -20.82
CA GLY A 254 12.66 -15.46 -20.93
C GLY A 254 12.40 -14.80 -22.29
N ALA A 255 11.93 -13.56 -22.26
CA ALA A 255 11.60 -12.81 -23.47
C ALA A 255 11.93 -11.33 -23.30
N ASN A 256 12.27 -10.68 -24.42
CA ASN A 256 12.28 -9.24 -24.50
C ASN A 256 10.84 -8.69 -24.60
N LEU A 257 10.52 -7.60 -23.91
CA LEU A 257 9.17 -7.05 -23.91
C LEU A 257 8.72 -6.63 -25.33
N LYS A 258 9.64 -6.13 -26.16
CA LYS A 258 9.38 -5.79 -27.56
C LYS A 258 8.92 -6.99 -28.37
N ASP A 259 9.56 -8.15 -28.18
CA ASP A 259 9.23 -9.38 -28.91
C ASP A 259 7.83 -9.88 -28.53
N VAL A 260 7.48 -9.81 -27.24
CA VAL A 260 6.13 -10.19 -26.76
C VAL A 260 5.06 -9.23 -27.28
N HIS A 261 5.33 -7.93 -27.24
CA HIS A 261 4.47 -6.88 -27.79
C HIS A 261 4.14 -7.16 -29.27
N GLN A 262 5.15 -7.46 -30.09
CA GLN A 262 5.01 -7.75 -31.51
C GLN A 262 4.31 -9.10 -31.76
N ALA A 263 4.78 -10.17 -31.13
CA ALA A 263 4.26 -11.53 -31.35
C ALA A 263 2.77 -11.68 -31.00
N LEU A 264 2.33 -10.98 -29.96
CA LEU A 264 0.96 -11.08 -29.45
C LEU A 264 0.05 -9.95 -29.95
N ASN A 265 0.61 -8.93 -30.62
CA ASN A 265 -0.10 -7.73 -31.05
C ASN A 265 -0.87 -7.06 -29.89
N LEU A 266 -0.18 -6.86 -28.76
CA LEU A 266 -0.72 -6.24 -27.54
C LEU A 266 -0.09 -4.87 -27.32
N SER A 267 -0.71 -3.96 -26.56
CA SER A 267 -0.06 -2.68 -26.26
C SER A 267 1.17 -2.84 -25.36
N ALA A 268 2.14 -1.94 -25.49
CA ALA A 268 3.31 -1.91 -24.62
C ALA A 268 2.91 -1.79 -23.14
N GLU A 269 1.90 -0.97 -22.84
CA GLU A 269 1.33 -0.82 -21.50
C GLU A 269 0.83 -2.16 -20.91
N ARG A 270 0.12 -2.98 -21.70
CA ARG A 270 -0.39 -4.27 -21.22
C ARG A 270 0.73 -5.26 -20.89
N VAL A 271 1.73 -5.34 -21.76
CA VAL A 271 2.90 -6.21 -21.55
C VAL A 271 3.71 -5.71 -20.37
N GLY A 272 3.96 -4.40 -20.28
CA GLY A 272 4.66 -3.76 -19.17
C GLY A 272 3.94 -3.97 -17.84
N ARG A 273 2.61 -3.79 -17.79
CA ARG A 273 1.81 -4.04 -16.58
C ARG A 273 1.93 -5.46 -16.08
N PHE A 274 1.90 -6.45 -16.98
CA PHE A 274 2.10 -7.85 -16.60
C PHE A 274 3.45 -8.05 -15.91
N VAL A 275 4.52 -7.51 -16.50
CA VAL A 275 5.88 -7.63 -15.97
C VAL A 275 6.03 -6.88 -14.64
N ALA A 276 5.48 -5.68 -14.53
CA ALA A 276 5.54 -4.88 -13.31
C ALA A 276 4.84 -5.57 -12.13
N VAL A 277 3.65 -6.14 -12.36
CA VAL A 277 2.96 -6.93 -11.32
C VAL A 277 3.76 -8.18 -10.97
N ALA A 278 4.31 -8.88 -11.96
CA ALA A 278 5.11 -10.08 -11.71
C ALA A 278 6.38 -9.78 -10.90
N GLN A 279 7.07 -8.67 -11.18
CA GLN A 279 8.22 -8.20 -10.41
C GLN A 279 7.84 -7.81 -8.97
N LEU A 280 6.77 -7.03 -8.81
CA LEU A 280 6.29 -6.60 -7.49
C LEU A 280 5.92 -7.77 -6.57
N LEU A 281 5.45 -8.88 -7.14
CA LEU A 281 5.07 -10.10 -6.43
C LEU A 281 6.19 -11.16 -6.33
N ASN A 282 7.42 -10.82 -6.75
CA ASN A 282 8.57 -11.72 -6.79
C ASN A 282 8.29 -13.01 -7.58
N MET A 283 7.52 -12.92 -8.68
CA MET A 283 7.14 -14.06 -9.53
C MET A 283 8.07 -14.26 -10.73
N GLY A 284 9.05 -13.38 -10.89
CA GLY A 284 10.07 -13.47 -11.90
C GLY A 284 11.12 -12.39 -11.74
N LYS A 285 12.05 -12.32 -12.69
CA LYS A 285 13.20 -11.43 -12.62
C LYS A 285 13.58 -10.86 -13.96
N SER A 286 14.21 -9.70 -13.94
CA SER A 286 14.90 -9.17 -15.12
C SER A 286 16.07 -10.07 -15.49
N ILE A 287 16.26 -10.29 -16.78
CA ILE A 287 17.34 -11.11 -17.34
C ILE A 287 18.08 -10.29 -18.40
N ARG A 288 19.28 -10.75 -18.80
CA ARG A 288 19.94 -10.16 -19.95
C ARG A 288 19.25 -10.59 -21.23
N ALA A 289 19.33 -9.76 -22.27
CA ALA A 289 18.75 -10.10 -23.57
C ALA A 289 19.32 -11.41 -24.16
N GLU A 290 20.59 -11.72 -23.87
CA GLU A 290 21.25 -12.97 -24.27
C GLU A 290 20.58 -14.22 -23.67
N ASP A 291 20.02 -14.11 -22.46
CA ASP A 291 19.35 -15.20 -21.75
C ASP A 291 17.88 -15.40 -22.16
N ALA A 292 17.35 -14.53 -23.03
CA ALA A 292 15.99 -14.65 -23.56
C ALA A 292 15.94 -15.70 -24.67
N GLU A 293 15.22 -16.79 -24.44
CA GLU A 293 15.04 -17.88 -25.41
C GLU A 293 13.88 -17.62 -26.37
N PHE A 294 12.87 -16.84 -25.95
CA PHE A 294 11.81 -16.39 -26.84
C PHE A 294 12.21 -15.11 -27.56
N ARG A 295 12.24 -15.16 -28.90
CA ARG A 295 12.56 -14.01 -29.76
C ARG A 295 11.72 -14.02 -31.04
N VAL A 296 11.38 -12.83 -31.52
CA VAL A 296 10.73 -12.60 -32.81
C VAL A 296 11.82 -12.24 -33.82
N SER A 297 11.84 -12.91 -34.97
CA SER A 297 12.88 -12.68 -35.98
C SER A 297 12.40 -11.58 -36.93
N ALA A 298 13.07 -10.43 -36.95
CA ALA A 298 12.70 -9.29 -37.79
C ALA A 298 12.67 -9.58 -39.31
N GLU A 299 13.26 -10.71 -39.74
CA GLU A 299 13.45 -11.07 -41.16
C GLU A 299 12.51 -12.18 -41.67
N LYS A 300 11.63 -12.76 -40.84
CA LYS A 300 10.72 -13.83 -41.29
C LYS A 300 9.41 -13.26 -41.80
N ASN A 301 8.92 -13.80 -42.92
CA ASN A 301 7.57 -13.50 -43.43
C ASN A 301 6.53 -13.74 -42.32
N SER A 302 5.63 -12.77 -42.10
CA SER A 302 4.65 -12.77 -41.01
C SER A 302 3.83 -14.07 -40.91
N ALA A 303 3.57 -14.73 -42.05
CA ALA A 303 2.86 -16.01 -42.11
C ALA A 303 3.62 -17.18 -41.46
N GLU A 304 4.93 -17.27 -41.65
CA GLU A 304 5.76 -18.34 -41.07
C GLU A 304 5.97 -18.14 -39.56
N GLU A 305 6.10 -16.88 -39.15
CA GLU A 305 6.22 -16.51 -37.74
C GLU A 305 4.92 -16.78 -36.97
N HIS A 306 3.77 -16.44 -37.54
CA HIS A 306 2.47 -16.81 -36.97
C HIS A 306 2.29 -18.33 -36.85
N HIS A 307 2.80 -19.11 -37.81
CA HIS A 307 2.75 -20.57 -37.74
C HIS A 307 3.65 -21.12 -36.62
N ALA A 308 4.86 -20.59 -36.45
CA ALA A 308 5.77 -20.97 -35.37
C ALA A 308 5.18 -20.66 -33.97
N ILE A 309 4.62 -19.46 -33.80
CA ILE A 309 3.96 -19.03 -32.56
C ILE A 309 2.74 -19.91 -32.26
N ARG A 310 1.91 -20.24 -33.27
CA ARG A 310 0.78 -21.16 -33.10
C ARG A 310 1.23 -22.57 -32.73
N SER A 311 2.28 -23.08 -33.35
CA SER A 311 2.86 -24.38 -33.02
C SER A 311 3.39 -24.42 -31.58
N PHE A 312 4.07 -23.36 -31.15
CA PHE A 312 4.52 -23.19 -29.77
C PHE A 312 3.37 -23.27 -28.77
N PHE A 313 2.34 -22.43 -28.94
CA PHE A 313 1.16 -22.44 -28.06
C PHE A 313 0.41 -23.78 -28.11
N GLY A 314 0.42 -24.47 -29.26
CA GLY A 314 -0.14 -25.82 -29.39
C GLY A 314 0.62 -26.85 -28.55
N LYS A 315 1.96 -26.83 -28.56
CA LYS A 315 2.80 -27.72 -27.73
C LYS A 315 2.61 -27.42 -26.25
N LEU A 316 2.52 -26.14 -25.89
CA LEU A 316 2.34 -25.72 -24.51
C LEU A 316 0.97 -26.10 -23.96
N ARG A 317 -0.09 -25.90 -24.76
CA ARG A 317 -1.45 -26.35 -24.43
C ARG A 317 -1.49 -27.84 -24.08
N LYS A 318 -0.81 -28.68 -24.88
CA LYS A 318 -0.67 -30.11 -24.61
C LYS A 318 0.06 -30.41 -23.29
N LYS A 319 1.15 -29.68 -22.99
CA LYS A 319 1.90 -29.83 -21.72
C LYS A 319 1.10 -29.41 -20.49
N LEU A 320 0.24 -28.40 -20.62
CA LEU A 320 -0.58 -27.86 -19.53
C LEU A 320 -1.94 -28.54 -19.37
N GLY A 321 -2.28 -29.51 -20.23
CA GLY A 321 -3.56 -30.22 -20.18
C GLY A 321 -4.80 -29.35 -20.48
N LEU A 322 -4.63 -28.30 -21.28
CA LEU A 322 -5.68 -27.31 -21.63
C LEU A 322 -6.37 -27.59 -22.98
#